data_AF-A0A3M6KDM7-F1
#
_entry.id   AF-A0A3M6KDM7-F1
#
_cell.length_a   1.000
_cell.length_b   1.000
_cell.length_c   1.000
_cell.angle_alpha   90.00
_cell.angle_beta   90.00
_cell.angle_gamma   90.00
#
_symmetry.space_group_name_H-M   'P 1'
#
loop_
_entity.id
_entity.type
_entity.pdbx_description
1 polymer ?
#
loop_
_entity_poly.entity_id
_entity_poly.type
_entity_poly.pdbx_seq_one_letter_code
_entity_poly.pdbx_strand_id
1 'polypeptide(L)' 'MSFEKDVASLKEALSDTEARIKKLEEHKESEDKKSNPNSETLRRLEKNLNSLRKKRDLILSELNES' A
#
# COMPACT_ATOMS: atom_id res chain seq x y z
N MET A 1 12.03 23.79 -7.99
CA MET A 1 11.81 22.33 -7.91
C MET A 1 12.33 21.74 -9.22
N SER A 2 13.13 20.67 -9.15
CA SER A 2 13.65 19.99 -10.35
C SER A 2 12.77 18.78 -10.60
N PHE A 3 12.25 18.65 -11.81
CA PHE A 3 11.38 17.54 -12.23
C PHE A 3 11.98 16.16 -11.88
N GLU A 4 13.30 15.99 -12.01
CA GLU A 4 13.99 14.75 -11.64
C GLU A 4 13.88 14.42 -10.14
N LYS A 5 13.88 15.44 -9.28
CA LYS A 5 13.70 15.28 -7.84
C LYS A 5 12.28 14.85 -7.50
N ASP A 6 11.29 15.35 -8.25
CA ASP A 6 9.90 14.99 -8.06
C ASP A 6 9.65 13.53 -8.51
N VAL A 7 10.21 13.11 -9.64
CA VAL A 7 10.19 11.71 -10.10
C VAL A 7 10.88 10.77 -9.10
N ALA A 8 12.05 11.14 -8.57
CA ALA A 8 12.74 10.34 -7.56
C ALA A 8 11.90 10.17 -6.28
N SER A 9 11.26 11.26 -5.84
CA SER A 9 10.38 11.25 -4.66
C SER A 9 9.14 10.37 -4.88
N LEU A 10 8.56 10.39 -6.08
CA LEU A 10 7.44 9.52 -6.44
C LEU A 10 7.84 8.03 -6.45
N LYS A 11 9.03 7.70 -6.96
CA LYS A 11 9.55 6.32 -6.92
C LYS A 11 9.78 5.81 -5.50
N GLU A 12 10.31 6.66 -4.63
CA GLU A 12 10.47 6.35 -3.20
C GLU A 12 9.11 6.12 -2.53
N ALA A 13 8.15 7.03 -2.75
CA ALA A 13 6.80 6.90 -2.23
C ALA A 13 6.08 5.63 -2.75
N LEU A 14 6.32 5.24 -4.00
CA LEU A 14 5.81 4.00 -4.57
C LEU A 14 6.37 2.78 -3.84
N SER A 15 7.70 2.71 -3.71
CA SER A 15 8.40 1.63 -3.00
C SER A 15 7.92 1.47 -1.56
N ASP A 16 7.79 2.57 -0.83
CA ASP A 16 7.28 2.58 0.54
C ASP A 16 5.83 2.10 0.64
N THR A 17 4.99 2.52 -0.32
CA THR A 17 3.59 2.10 -0.39
C THR A 17 3.47 0.61 -0.66
N GLU A 18 4.27 0.06 -1.58
CA GLU A 18 4.31 -1.37 -1.90
C GLU A 18 4.81 -2.21 -0.72
N ALA A 19 5.89 -1.77 -0.06
CA ALA A 19 6.41 -2.42 1.14
C ALA A 19 5.37 -2.48 2.27
N ARG A 20 4.57 -1.40 2.42
CA ARG A 20 3.49 -1.36 3.41
C ARG A 20 2.31 -2.24 3.04
N ILE A 21 1.93 -2.32 1.76
CA ILE A 21 0.90 -3.25 1.28
C ILE A 21 1.31 -4.68 1.64
N LYS A 22 2.53 -5.09 1.28
CA LYS A 22 3.05 -6.43 1.56
C LYS A 22 2.94 -6.81 3.04
N LYS A 23 3.41 -5.94 3.94
CA LYS A 23 3.32 -6.16 5.40
C LYS A 23 1.88 -6.31 5.89
N LEU A 24 0.94 -5.56 5.33
CA LEU A 24 -0.47 -5.66 5.71
C LEU A 24 -1.14 -6.91 5.14
N GLU A 25 -0.74 -7.37 3.95
CA GLU A 25 -1.19 -8.65 3.38
C GLU A 25 -0.71 -9.82 4.24
N GLU A 26 0.58 -9.84 4.63
CA GLU A 26 1.14 -10.84 5.55
C GLU A 26 0.41 -10.85 6.91
N HIS A 27 0.09 -9.68 7.45
CA HIS A 27 -0.69 -9.58 8.69
C HIS A 27 -2.12 -10.07 8.51
N LYS A 28 -2.79 -9.72 7.41
CA LYS A 28 -4.14 -10.22 7.10
C LYS A 28 -4.15 -11.74 7.00
N GLU A 29 -3.20 -12.32 6.27
CA GLU A 29 -3.06 -13.77 6.14
C GLU A 29 -2.81 -14.44 7.49
N SER A 30 -1.96 -13.84 8.33
CA SER A 30 -1.67 -14.33 9.67
C SER A 30 -2.89 -14.28 10.60
N GLU A 31 -3.71 -13.25 10.49
CA GLU A 31 -4.96 -13.11 11.26
C GLU A 31 -6.02 -14.10 10.78
N ASP A 32 -6.16 -14.27 9.46
CA ASP A 32 -7.13 -15.16 8.83
C ASP A 32 -6.88 -16.64 9.17
N LYS A 33 -5.60 -17.02 9.35
CA LYS A 33 -5.19 -18.37 9.76
C LYS A 33 -5.39 -18.68 11.25
N LYS A 34 -5.79 -17.72 12.09
CA LYS A 34 -6.01 -17.98 13.52
C LYS A 34 -7.26 -18.84 13.70
N SER A 35 -7.26 -19.66 14.75
CA SER A 35 -8.44 -20.47 15.12
C SER A 35 -9.68 -19.64 15.47
N ASN A 36 -9.49 -18.36 15.82
CA ASN A 36 -10.55 -17.39 16.06
C ASN A 36 -10.13 -16.04 15.46
N PRO A 37 -10.33 -15.84 14.15
CA PRO A 37 -9.88 -14.63 13.47
C PRO A 37 -10.67 -13.41 13.98
N ASN A 38 -9.97 -12.32 14.25
CA ASN A 38 -10.61 -11.06 14.63
C ASN A 38 -11.18 -10.38 13.38
N SER A 39 -12.49 -10.55 13.18
CA SER A 39 -13.23 -10.00 12.04
C SER A 39 -13.15 -8.47 11.93
N GLU A 40 -13.07 -7.75 13.05
CA GLU A 40 -12.89 -6.31 13.04
C GLU A 40 -11.48 -5.92 12.56
N THR A 41 -10.46 -6.63 13.04
CA THR A 41 -9.08 -6.47 12.57
C THR A 41 -8.97 -6.75 11.08
N LEU A 42 -9.53 -7.86 10.58
CA LEU A 42 -9.54 -8.20 9.16
C LEU A 42 -10.21 -7.11 8.31
N ARG A 43 -11.39 -6.63 8.73
CA ARG A 43 -12.11 -5.55 8.04
C ARG A 43 -11.30 -4.25 8.00
N ARG A 44 -10.58 -3.91 9.07
CA ARG A 44 -9.68 -2.74 9.12
C ARG A 44 -8.49 -2.93 8.19
N LEU A 45 -7.89 -4.12 8.16
CA LEU A 45 -6.79 -4.46 7.26
C LEU A 45 -7.20 -4.35 5.79
N GLU A 46 -8.37 -4.86 5.41
CA GLU A 46 -8.90 -4.75 4.05
C GLU A 46 -9.13 -3.30 3.62
N LYS A 47 -9.72 -2.47 4.49
CA LYS A 47 -9.88 -1.04 4.22
C LYS A 47 -8.54 -0.33 4.03
N ASN A 48 -7.56 -0.65 4.86
CA ASN A 48 -6.22 -0.08 4.76
C ASN A 48 -5.51 -0.51 3.48
N LEU A 49 -5.59 -1.79 3.12
CA LEU A 49 -5.03 -2.34 1.87
C LEU A 49 -5.67 -1.68 0.65
N ASN A 50 -6.99 -1.55 0.61
CA ASN A 50 -7.68 -0.88 -0.48
C ASN A 50 -7.22 0.59 -0.62
N SER A 51 -7.08 1.29 0.51
CA SER A 51 -6.61 2.69 0.52
C SER A 51 -5.18 2.83 0.01
N LEU A 52 -4.28 1.91 0.39
CA LEU A 52 -2.90 1.91 -0.09
C LEU A 52 -2.80 1.54 -1.57
N ARG A 53 -3.58 0.57 -2.05
CA ARG A 53 -3.63 0.21 -3.47
C ARG A 53 -4.07 1.40 -4.33
N LYS A 54 -5.10 2.14 -3.91
CA LYS A 54 -5.49 3.40 -4.57
C LYS A 54 -4.39 4.45 -4.60
N LYS A 55 -3.64 4.60 -3.49
CA LYS A 55 -2.48 5.51 -3.44
C LYS A 55 -1.37 5.07 -4.39
N ARG A 56 -1.04 3.78 -4.41
CA ARG A 56 -0.07 3.19 -5.35
C ARG A 56 -0.49 3.46 -6.78
N ASP A 57 -1.76 3.22 -7.12
CA ASP A 57 -2.28 3.44 -8.48
C ASP A 57 -2.19 4.92 -8.88
N LEU A 58 -2.47 5.84 -7.95
CA LEU A 58 -2.30 7.28 -8.18
C LEU A 58 -0.83 7.65 -8.46
N ILE A 59 0.11 7.16 -7.63
CA ILE A 59 1.55 7.42 -7.81
C ILE A 59 2.03 6.86 -9.16
N LEU A 60 1.54 5.67 -9.55
CA LEU A 60 1.85 5.08 -10.86
C LEU A 60 1.29 5.90 -12.01
N SER A 61 0.08 6.44 -11.89
CA SER A 61 -0.48 7.37 -12.87
C SER A 61 0.38 8.63 -13.02
N GLU A 62 0.77 9.26 -11.91
CA GLU A 62 1.64 10.44 -11.92
C GLU A 62 3.02 10.14 -12.55
N LEU A 63 3.60 8.97 -12.28
CA LEU A 63 4.86 8.53 -12.87
C LEU A 63 4.78 8.22 -14.37
N ASN A 64 3.61 7.79 -14.87
CA ASN A 64 3.40 7.52 -16.29
C ASN A 64 3.07 8.78 -17.10
N GLU A 65 2.60 9.84 -16.45
CA GLU A 65 2.35 11.16 -17.03
C GLU A 65 3.59 12.08 -16.97
N SER A 66 4.65 11.65 -16.27
CA SER A 66 5.95 12.32 -16.12
C SER A 66 6.92 11.90 -17.24
#